data_AF-A0A183TYB4-F1
#
_entry.id   AF-A0A183TYB4-F1
#
_cell.length_a   1.000
_cell.length_b   1.000
_cell.length_c   1.000
_cell.angle_alpha   90.00
_cell.angle_beta   90.00
_cell.angle_gamma   90.00
#
_symmetry.space_group_name_H-M   'P 1'
#
loop_
_entity.id
_entity.type
_entity.pdbx_description
1 polymer ?
#
loop_
_entity_poly.entity_id
_entity_poly.type
_entity_poly.pdbx_seq_one_letter_code
_entity_poly.pdbx_strand_id
1 'polypeptide(L)'
;MPGAQYYDGSKLVIPITHEAGIALHDHWMQQGVSTLISAIAQQKIKELSEHYKHQLQRCSSRAQSVYEHARCLVATLDINAKSVRSKRQR
;
A
#
# COMPACT_ATOMS: atom_id res chain seq x y z
N MET A 1 -17.51 -17.87 -22.23
CA MET A 1 -16.73 -17.15 -21.19
C MET A 1 -15.84 -18.17 -20.48
N PRO A 2 -14.51 -17.98 -20.41
CA PRO A 2 -13.58 -18.98 -19.88
C PRO A 2 -13.84 -19.41 -18.43
N GLY A 3 -14.44 -18.52 -17.61
CA GLY A 3 -14.76 -18.81 -16.20
C GLY A 3 -16.03 -19.65 -15.98
N ALA A 4 -16.88 -19.82 -16.99
CA ALA A 4 -18.16 -20.52 -16.83
C ALA A 4 -17.99 -22.01 -16.50
N GLN A 5 -16.88 -22.62 -16.94
CA GLN A 5 -16.54 -24.02 -16.65
C GLN A 5 -16.20 -24.28 -15.18
N TYR A 6 -15.90 -23.23 -14.41
CA TYR A 6 -15.56 -23.32 -12.98
C TYR A 6 -16.73 -22.91 -12.10
N TYR A 7 -17.90 -22.61 -12.66
CA TYR A 7 -19.07 -22.18 -11.89
C TYR A 7 -19.97 -23.36 -11.57
N ASP A 8 -20.19 -23.65 -10.28
CA ASP A 8 -20.98 -24.79 -9.81
C ASP A 8 -22.49 -24.49 -9.69
N GLY A 9 -22.93 -23.34 -10.20
CA GLY A 9 -24.30 -22.83 -10.03
C GLY A 9 -24.45 -21.86 -8.86
N SER A 10 -23.52 -21.86 -7.90
CA SER A 10 -23.55 -21.02 -6.69
C SER A 10 -22.29 -20.17 -6.54
N LYS A 11 -21.12 -20.73 -6.87
CA LYS A 11 -19.81 -20.11 -6.70
C LYS A 11 -18.85 -20.54 -7.80
N LEU A 12 -17.79 -19.75 -7.96
CA LEU A 12 -16.64 -20.09 -8.79
C LEU A 12 -15.70 -21.00 -7.98
N VAL A 13 -15.52 -22.23 -8.42
CA VAL A 13 -14.60 -23.22 -7.88
C VAL A 13 -13.38 -23.29 -8.80
N ILE A 14 -12.38 -22.46 -8.50
CA ILE A 14 -11.13 -22.42 -9.28
C ILE A 14 -10.16 -23.44 -8.66
N PRO A 15 -9.79 -24.52 -9.39
CA PRO A 15 -8.80 -25.45 -8.91
C PRO A 15 -7.42 -24.79 -8.92
N ILE A 16 -6.81 -24.66 -7.75
CA ILE A 16 -5.45 -24.12 -7.56
C ILE A 16 -4.59 -25.16 -6.85
N THR A 17 -3.30 -25.21 -7.19
CA THR A 17 -2.35 -26.03 -6.43
C THR A 17 -2.13 -25.42 -5.05
N HIS A 18 -1.66 -26.22 -4.10
CA HIS A 18 -1.37 -25.76 -2.75
C HIS A 18 -0.32 -24.63 -2.74
N GLU A 19 0.72 -24.75 -3.56
CA GLU A 19 1.81 -23.77 -3.69
C GLU A 19 1.29 -22.46 -4.29
N ALA A 20 0.43 -22.54 -5.31
CA ALA A 20 -0.22 -21.37 -5.90
C ALA A 20 -1.15 -20.69 -4.88
N GLY A 21 -1.83 -21.47 -4.04
CA GLY A 21 -2.64 -20.95 -2.94
C GLY A 21 -1.82 -20.18 -1.91
N ILE A 22 -0.66 -20.71 -1.50
CA ILE A 22 0.26 -20.02 -0.59
C ILE A 22 0.78 -18.72 -1.21
N ALA A 23 1.24 -18.77 -2.46
CA ALA A 23 1.76 -17.60 -3.15
C ALA A 23 0.69 -16.50 -3.31
N LEU A 24 -0.54 -16.91 -3.64
CA LEU A 24 -1.68 -16.00 -3.72
C LEU A 24 -1.95 -15.36 -2.36
N HIS A 25 -2.04 -16.16 -1.29
CA HIS A 25 -2.26 -15.66 0.06
C HIS A 25 -1.18 -14.64 0.48
N ASP A 26 0.09 -14.96 0.29
CA ASP A 26 1.21 -14.04 0.60
C ASP A 26 1.10 -12.73 -0.20
N HIS A 27 0.74 -12.83 -1.48
CA HIS A 27 0.54 -11.65 -2.32
C HIS A 27 -0.59 -10.74 -1.82
N TRP A 28 -1.76 -11.32 -1.49
CA TRP A 28 -2.88 -10.55 -0.94
C TRP A 28 -2.55 -9.92 0.42
N MET A 29 -1.82 -10.64 1.27
CA MET A 29 -1.35 -10.11 2.55
C MET A 29 -0.41 -8.91 2.34
N GLN A 30 0.55 -9.01 1.42
CA GLN A 30 1.46 -7.91 1.11
C GLN A 30 0.72 -6.70 0.53
N GLN A 31 -0.28 -6.90 -0.34
CA GLN A 31 -1.12 -5.81 -0.86
C GLN A 31 -1.96 -5.16 0.24
N GLY A 32 -2.54 -5.96 1.14
CA GLY A 32 -3.33 -5.47 2.27
C GLY A 32 -2.50 -4.59 3.21
N VAL A 33 -1.32 -5.07 3.62
CA VAL A 33 -0.39 -4.31 4.47
C VAL A 33 0.08 -3.03 3.78
N SER A 34 0.42 -3.10 2.50
CA SER A 34 0.83 -1.94 1.70
C SER A 34 -0.24 -0.85 1.63
N THR A 35 -1.51 -1.26 1.57
CA THR A 35 -2.67 -0.36 1.60
C THR A 35 -2.79 0.35 2.95
N LEU A 36 -2.64 -0.39 4.06
CA LEU A 36 -2.66 0.18 5.41
C LEU A 36 -1.53 1.19 5.63
N ILE A 37 -0.31 0.87 5.19
CA ILE A 37 0.84 1.79 5.25
C ILE A 37 0.51 3.09 4.50
N SER A 38 -0.05 2.98 3.30
CA SER A 38 -0.41 4.14 2.48
C SER A 38 -1.49 5.02 3.14
N ALA A 39 -2.48 4.40 3.80
CA ALA A 39 -3.50 5.13 4.54
C ALA A 39 -2.93 5.88 5.77
N ILE A 40 -2.07 5.21 6.54
CA ILE A 40 -1.38 5.83 7.69
C ILE A 40 -0.51 6.99 7.21
N ALA A 41 0.20 6.82 6.10
CA ALA A 41 1.03 7.85 5.49
C ALA A 41 0.21 9.10 5.18
N GLN A 42 -0.91 8.94 4.48
CA GLN A 42 -1.83 10.05 4.15
C GLN A 42 -2.34 10.77 5.40
N GLN A 43 -2.67 10.04 6.46
CA GLN A 43 -3.12 10.64 7.72
C GLN A 43 -2.04 11.50 8.39
N LYS A 44 -0.79 11.03 8.40
CA LYS A 44 0.33 11.72 9.06
C LYS A 44 0.77 12.99 8.34
N ILE A 45 0.49 13.10 7.05
CA ILE A 45 1.00 14.20 6.20
C ILE A 45 -0.08 15.22 5.84
N LYS A 46 -1.23 15.20 6.50
CA LYS A 46 -2.35 16.12 6.23
C LYS A 46 -1.93 17.60 6.25
N GLU A 47 -1.01 17.96 7.14
CA GLU A 47 -0.50 19.33 7.33
C GLU A 47 0.75 19.68 6.51
N LEU A 48 1.27 18.72 5.74
CA LEU A 48 2.37 18.97 4.81
C LEU A 48 1.87 19.66 3.53
N SER A 49 2.78 20.30 2.81
CA SER A 49 2.46 20.91 1.53
C SER A 49 2.03 19.87 0.48
N GLU A 50 1.21 20.30 -0.48
CA GLU A 50 0.71 19.44 -1.56
C GLU A 50 1.83 18.79 -2.38
N HIS A 51 2.99 19.44 -2.50
CA HIS A 51 4.17 18.87 -3.14
C HIS A 51 4.59 17.53 -2.50
N TYR A 52 4.67 17.47 -1.16
CA TYR A 52 5.07 16.26 -0.46
C TYR A 52 3.98 15.18 -0.49
N LYS A 53 2.69 15.58 -0.51
CA LYS A 53 1.58 14.64 -0.70
C LYS A 53 1.63 13.98 -2.07
N HIS A 54 1.86 14.76 -3.12
CA HIS A 54 2.01 14.24 -4.49
C HIS A 54 3.25 13.35 -4.62
N GLN A 55 4.36 13.70 -3.96
CA GLN A 55 5.55 12.87 -3.94
C GLN A 55 5.31 11.52 -3.25
N LEU A 56 4.63 11.51 -2.10
CA LEU A 56 4.23 10.28 -1.42
C LEU A 56 3.35 9.42 -2.31
N GLN A 57 2.29 10.01 -2.90
CA GLN A 57 1.36 9.28 -3.76
C GLN A 57 2.07 8.65 -4.96
N ARG A 58 3.01 9.37 -5.57
CA ARG A 58 3.83 8.86 -6.68
C ARG A 58 4.80 7.76 -6.25
N CYS A 59 5.33 7.84 -5.02
CA CYS A 59 6.18 6.81 -4.46
C CYS A 59 5.38 5.54 -4.16
N SER A 60 4.23 5.68 -3.48
CA SER A 60 3.36 4.56 -3.13
C SER A 60 2.73 3.89 -4.33
N SER A 61 2.41 4.62 -5.41
CA SER A 61 1.81 4.01 -6.61
C SER A 61 2.80 3.17 -7.43
N ARG A 62 4.10 3.33 -7.20
CA ARG A 62 5.17 2.57 -7.87
C ARG A 62 5.72 1.43 -7.02
N ALA A 63 5.42 1.44 -5.73
CA ALA A 63 5.90 0.42 -4.81
C ALA A 63 5.21 -0.92 -5.11
N GLN A 64 6.01 -1.97 -5.26
CA GLN A 64 5.54 -3.33 -5.54
C GLN A 64 5.59 -4.23 -4.30
N SER A 65 6.21 -3.75 -3.21
CA SER A 65 6.35 -4.50 -1.96
C SER A 65 6.07 -3.65 -0.73
N VAL A 66 5.76 -4.33 0.36
CA VAL A 66 5.57 -3.73 1.69
C VAL A 66 6.79 -2.89 2.09
N TYR A 67 8.01 -3.39 1.80
CA TYR A 67 9.25 -2.70 2.13
C TYR A 67 9.40 -1.38 1.38
N GLU A 68 9.03 -1.34 0.11
CA GLU A 68 9.06 -0.11 -0.70
C GLU A 68 8.01 0.90 -0.21
N HIS A 69 6.80 0.45 0.09
CA HIS A 69 5.78 1.28 0.72
C HIS A 69 6.25 1.87 2.06
N ALA A 70 6.90 1.07 2.89
CA ALA A 70 7.46 1.52 4.16
C ALA A 70 8.56 2.58 3.97
N ARG A 71 9.45 2.42 2.98
CA ARG A 71 10.48 3.42 2.66
C ARG A 71 9.85 4.75 2.23
N CYS A 72 8.82 4.71 1.40
CA CYS A 72 8.07 5.92 1.01
C CYS A 72 7.48 6.64 2.23
N LEU A 73 6.91 5.88 3.17
CA LEU A 73 6.36 6.43 4.42
C LEU A 73 7.47 7.08 5.28
N VAL A 74 8.56 6.38 5.56
CA VAL A 74 9.65 6.88 6.43
C VAL A 74 10.23 8.19 5.90
N ALA A 75 10.55 8.24 4.60
CA ALA A 75 11.05 9.46 3.98
C ALA A 75 10.09 10.65 4.17
N THR A 76 8.79 10.40 4.11
CA THR A 76 7.79 11.46 4.27
C THR A 76 7.60 11.86 5.74
N LEU A 77 7.70 10.91 6.68
CA LEU A 77 7.66 11.19 8.11
C LEU A 77 8.86 12.04 8.57
N ASP A 78 10.05 11.78 8.02
CA ASP A 78 11.25 12.58 8.32
C ASP A 78 11.09 14.04 7.86
N ILE A 79 10.49 14.25 6.69
CA ILE A 79 10.16 15.59 6.19
C ILE A 79 9.12 16.25 7.10
N ASN A 80 8.08 15.52 7.49
CA ASN A 80 7.05 16.04 8.39
C ASN A 80 7.67 16.48 9.73
N ALA A 81 8.52 15.64 10.32
CA ALA A 81 9.20 15.92 11.59
C ALA A 81 10.07 17.19 11.51
N LYS A 82 10.78 17.39 10.40
CA LYS A 82 11.54 18.63 10.14
C LYS A 82 10.61 19.85 10.03
N SER A 83 9.49 19.72 9.32
CA SER A 83 8.52 20.81 9.17
C SER A 83 7.90 21.22 10.52
N VAL A 84 7.55 20.25 11.36
CA VAL A 84 6.99 20.47 12.70
C VAL A 84 8.02 21.15 13.61
N ARG A 85 9.29 20.75 13.57
CA ARG A 85 10.36 21.42 14.33
C ARG A 85 10.54 22.87 13.89
N SER A 86 10.55 23.14 12.58
CA SER A 86 10.68 24.50 12.06
C SER A 86 9.50 25.41 12.46
N LYS A 87 8.26 24.89 12.48
CA LYS A 87 7.09 25.63 12.97
C LYS A 87 7.18 25.95 14.47
N ARG A 88 7.86 25.12 15.26
CA ARG A 88 8.03 25.31 16.72
C ARG A 88 9.09 26.34 17.11
N GLN A 89 9.98 26.71 16.19
CA GLN A 89 11.04 27.70 16.39
C GLN A 89 10.68 29.12 15.89
N ARG A 90 9.50 29.27 15.28
CA ARG A 90 8.87 30.57 14.97
C ARG A 90 7.81 30.87 16.01
#